data_AF-A0A556SB81-F1
#
_entry.id   AF-A0A556SB81-F1
#
_cell.length_a   1.000
_cell.length_b   1.000
_cell.length_c   1.000
_cell.angle_alpha   90.00
_cell.angle_beta   90.00
_cell.angle_gamma   90.00
#
_symmetry.space_group_name_H-M   'P 1'
#
loop_
_entity.id
_entity.type
_entity.pdbx_description
1 polymer ?
#
loop_
_entity_poly.entity_id
_entity_poly.type
_entity_poly.pdbx_seq_one_letter_code
_entity_poly.pdbx_strand_id
1 'polypeptide(L)'
;MKFFKMEIIKFINNKLFVGLCLLIILTPTAFSKPVSYSLPFGWSKIKDMSDIKTINQKCYFDYSLDYTDLDIENSTKNCPLTSSDSTSDSDTPENIEKEDSVSEKKIYLYQSDQFSLFLEEFSLNLKGEPISDPTSYDAYNKISGYILFLEKDNQIVDHLTVSSFEIGDSGFTYELDFYIDKKFNIWLLTHGVSDLGEGIGLWGHYKINLQKIKFEAIKIKTEVEQINFPDKLIVLPNRYFDKNSVQPCSEGYDCNDQYSYIYYLNEVKKSTALLVKKSKAPKNTFTLFKKKLDQTCITMPRFDYKKEYELSYFNDLYSCEINGLKQELIRIEKELGK
;
A
#
# COMPACT_ATOMS: atom_id res chain seq x y z
N MET A 1 73.85 32.03 18.52
CA MET A 1 73.03 32.49 19.66
C MET A 1 73.34 33.96 19.90
N LYS A 2 72.30 34.80 20.10
CA LYS A 2 72.24 36.28 20.10
C LYS A 2 71.97 36.95 18.74
N PHE A 3 71.03 37.89 18.83
CA PHE A 3 70.35 38.75 17.86
C PHE A 3 71.30 39.60 16.98
N PHE A 4 70.82 40.05 15.81
CA PHE A 4 70.58 41.47 15.40
C PHE A 4 70.10 41.46 13.93
N LYS A 5 68.83 41.81 13.61
CA LYS A 5 68.19 43.14 13.49
C LYS A 5 68.26 43.73 12.07
N MET A 6 67.09 43.68 11.41
CA MET A 6 66.42 44.71 10.59
C MET A 6 67.17 45.33 9.41
N GLU A 7 66.47 45.42 8.27
CA GLU A 7 66.06 46.75 7.79
C GLU A 7 64.75 46.72 7.00
N ILE A 8 63.99 47.79 7.22
CA ILE A 8 62.65 48.10 6.73
C ILE A 8 62.81 49.08 5.57
N ILE A 9 62.26 48.78 4.39
CA ILE A 9 61.87 49.79 3.39
C ILE A 9 60.54 49.29 2.78
N LYS A 10 59.36 49.66 3.29
CA LYS A 10 58.56 50.89 3.07
C LYS A 10 58.13 51.12 1.61
N PHE A 11 56.82 51.38 1.47
CA PHE A 11 56.07 52.03 0.38
C PHE A 11 55.63 51.16 -0.82
N ILE A 12 54.40 51.24 -1.36
CA ILE A 12 53.13 51.89 -0.99
C ILE A 12 52.07 51.39 -2.01
N ASN A 13 50.80 51.34 -1.60
CA ASN A 13 49.56 51.37 -2.41
C ASN A 13 49.45 50.46 -3.67
N ASN A 14 48.44 49.58 -3.68
CA ASN A 14 47.12 50.02 -4.15
C ASN A 14 46.04 48.98 -3.84
N LYS A 15 44.81 49.48 -3.73
CA LYS A 15 43.57 48.80 -3.40
C LYS A 15 43.12 47.80 -4.49
N LEU A 16 43.87 46.74 -4.75
CA LEU A 16 43.41 45.63 -5.58
C LEU A 16 43.66 44.31 -4.87
N PHE A 17 42.62 43.49 -4.83
CA PHE A 17 42.65 42.06 -4.46
C PHE A 17 42.60 41.65 -2.99
N VAL A 18 42.20 42.53 -2.08
CA VAL A 18 41.44 42.08 -0.88
C VAL A 18 39.99 41.70 -1.26
N GLY A 19 39.58 41.97 -2.50
CA GLY A 19 38.31 41.54 -3.09
C GLY A 19 38.30 40.13 -3.70
N LEU A 20 39.29 39.27 -3.43
CA LEU A 20 39.32 37.90 -3.97
C LEU A 20 39.24 36.79 -2.90
N CYS A 21 39.13 37.13 -1.61
CA CYS A 21 39.01 36.14 -0.54
C CYS A 21 37.70 36.23 0.26
N LEU A 22 36.72 37.00 -0.21
CA LEU A 22 35.47 37.27 0.53
C LEU A 22 34.16 37.03 -0.25
N LEU A 23 34.22 36.39 -1.43
CA LEU A 23 33.03 36.14 -2.25
C LEU A 23 33.04 34.76 -2.92
N ILE A 24 33.55 33.76 -2.21
CA ILE A 24 33.17 32.36 -2.43
C ILE A 24 32.66 31.82 -1.09
N ILE A 25 31.67 32.50 -0.52
CA ILE A 25 30.63 31.79 0.21
C ILE A 25 29.85 31.09 -0.91
N LEU A 26 30.32 29.90 -1.30
CA LEU A 26 29.44 28.90 -1.90
C LEU A 26 28.40 28.59 -0.84
N THR A 27 27.41 29.47 -0.67
CA THR A 27 26.09 28.98 -0.30
C THR A 27 25.82 27.94 -1.36
N PRO A 28 25.59 26.65 -1.00
CA PRO A 28 25.05 25.75 -1.99
C PRO A 28 23.81 26.47 -2.49
N THR A 29 23.82 26.88 -3.75
CA THR A 29 22.59 27.22 -4.44
C THR A 29 21.85 25.90 -4.46
N ALA A 30 21.13 25.61 -3.38
CA ALA A 30 20.01 24.71 -3.40
C ALA A 30 19.09 25.35 -4.43
N PHE A 31 19.27 24.94 -5.69
CA PHE A 31 18.28 25.21 -6.71
C PHE A 31 17.01 24.60 -6.14
N SER A 32 16.13 25.48 -5.64
CA SER A 32 14.82 25.08 -5.13
C SER A 32 14.18 24.27 -6.24
N LYS A 33 13.68 23.07 -5.92
CA LYS A 33 13.04 22.25 -6.95
C LYS A 33 11.87 23.08 -7.52
N PRO A 34 11.68 23.13 -8.85
CA PRO A 34 10.50 23.78 -9.40
C PRO A 34 9.26 23.15 -8.75
N VAL A 35 8.40 24.00 -8.19
CA VAL A 35 7.19 23.50 -7.53
C VAL A 35 6.23 23.03 -8.62
N SER A 36 6.08 21.71 -8.72
CA SER A 36 5.14 21.03 -9.61
C SER A 36 4.05 20.37 -8.77
N TYR A 37 2.79 20.52 -9.20
CA TYR A 37 1.62 20.00 -8.51
C TYR A 37 0.59 19.50 -9.52
N SER A 38 0.52 18.18 -9.73
CA SER A 38 -0.48 17.55 -10.60
C SER A 38 -1.58 16.83 -9.83
N LEU A 39 -1.68 17.03 -8.50
CA LEU A 39 -2.69 16.40 -7.67
C LEU A 39 -4.06 17.12 -7.72
N PRO A 40 -5.19 16.39 -7.68
CA PRO A 40 -5.28 14.94 -7.54
C PRO A 40 -4.86 14.20 -8.82
N PHE A 41 -4.32 12.99 -8.67
CA PHE A 41 -3.83 12.16 -9.78
C PHE A 41 -4.34 10.72 -9.66
N GLY A 42 -4.46 10.03 -10.79
CA GLY A 42 -5.03 8.68 -10.88
C GLY A 42 -6.52 8.70 -11.20
N TRP A 43 -7.25 7.67 -10.76
CA TRP A 43 -8.64 7.41 -11.18
C TRP A 43 -9.59 8.56 -10.79
N SER A 44 -9.82 9.48 -11.74
CA SER A 44 -10.39 10.82 -11.51
C SER A 44 -11.93 10.85 -11.45
N LYS A 45 -12.60 9.77 -11.86
CA LYS A 45 -14.07 9.68 -11.91
C LYS A 45 -14.73 9.51 -10.54
N ILE A 46 -13.97 9.17 -9.50
CA ILE A 46 -14.48 9.00 -8.14
C ILE A 46 -14.20 10.25 -7.30
N LYS A 47 -15.24 11.07 -7.11
CA LYS A 47 -15.16 12.34 -6.35
C LYS A 47 -15.00 12.16 -4.84
N ASP A 48 -15.42 11.02 -4.30
CA ASP A 48 -15.33 10.69 -2.88
C ASP A 48 -15.11 9.18 -2.66
N MET A 49 -13.86 8.81 -2.37
CA MET A 49 -13.46 7.43 -2.07
C MET A 49 -13.94 6.93 -0.70
N SER A 50 -14.46 7.81 0.16
CA SER A 50 -14.96 7.40 1.48
C SER A 50 -16.23 6.54 1.40
N ASP A 51 -16.95 6.60 0.27
CA ASP A 51 -18.17 5.84 0.00
C ASP A 51 -17.98 4.71 -1.06
N ILE A 52 -16.80 4.06 -1.04
CA ILE A 52 -16.49 2.95 -1.95
C ILE A 52 -17.57 1.84 -1.98
N LYS A 53 -18.31 1.65 -0.88
CA LYS A 53 -19.40 0.65 -0.81
C LYS A 53 -20.56 1.02 -1.73
N THR A 54 -20.99 2.27 -1.72
CA THR A 54 -22.04 2.77 -2.62
C THR A 54 -21.58 2.79 -4.07
N ILE A 55 -20.29 3.08 -4.30
CA ILE A 55 -19.69 3.02 -5.65
C ILE A 55 -19.70 1.58 -6.15
N ASN A 56 -19.25 0.62 -5.35
CA ASN A 56 -19.20 -0.79 -5.74
C ASN A 56 -20.61 -1.36 -6.01
N GLN A 57 -21.63 -0.97 -5.24
CA GLN A 57 -23.02 -1.38 -5.52
C GLN A 57 -23.51 -0.99 -6.92
N LYS A 58 -22.92 0.04 -7.55
CA LYS A 58 -23.23 0.45 -8.92
C LYS A 58 -22.34 -0.20 -9.97
N CYS A 59 -21.26 -0.87 -9.53
CA CYS A 59 -20.26 -1.51 -10.37
C CYS A 59 -20.31 -3.03 -10.35
N TYR A 60 -20.98 -3.61 -9.36
CA TYR A 60 -21.06 -5.04 -9.21
C TYR A 60 -21.94 -5.64 -10.30
N PHE A 61 -21.35 -6.55 -11.08
CA PHE A 61 -22.05 -7.28 -12.12
C PHE A 61 -21.80 -8.77 -11.93
N ASP A 62 -22.83 -9.54 -11.54
CA ASP A 62 -22.73 -10.98 -11.24
C ASP A 62 -23.13 -11.79 -12.47
N TYR A 63 -22.16 -12.27 -13.25
CA TYR A 63 -22.37 -13.02 -14.50
C TYR A 63 -23.21 -14.31 -14.36
N SER A 64 -23.52 -14.76 -13.14
CA SER A 64 -24.39 -15.92 -12.91
C SER A 64 -25.89 -15.63 -12.98
N LEU A 65 -26.28 -14.35 -13.11
CA LEU A 65 -27.68 -13.91 -13.23
C LEU A 65 -28.04 -13.58 -14.69
N ASP A 66 -29.32 -13.75 -15.04
CA ASP A 66 -29.86 -13.28 -16.32
C ASP A 66 -30.02 -11.76 -16.28
N TYR A 67 -29.35 -11.05 -17.20
CA TYR A 67 -29.45 -9.60 -17.35
C TYR A 67 -30.09 -9.21 -18.68
N THR A 68 -30.76 -8.06 -18.67
CA THR A 68 -31.17 -7.39 -19.91
C THR A 68 -30.05 -6.49 -20.42
N ASP A 69 -30.07 -6.15 -21.71
CA ASP A 69 -29.16 -5.16 -22.31
C ASP A 69 -29.20 -3.82 -21.55
N LEU A 70 -30.36 -3.46 -20.99
CA LEU A 70 -30.54 -2.26 -20.18
C LEU A 70 -29.82 -2.34 -18.83
N ASP A 71 -29.73 -3.53 -18.23
CA ASP A 71 -28.99 -3.75 -16.98
C ASP A 71 -27.48 -3.62 -17.22
N ILE A 72 -27.00 -4.16 -18.34
CA ILE A 72 -25.62 -4.03 -18.80
C ILE A 72 -25.30 -2.55 -19.07
N GLU A 73 -26.11 -1.86 -19.88
CA GLU A 73 -25.90 -0.44 -20.19
C GLU A 73 -25.89 0.44 -18.92
N ASN A 74 -26.79 0.17 -17.98
CA ASN A 74 -26.83 0.88 -16.70
C ASN A 74 -25.61 0.60 -15.83
N SER A 75 -25.12 -0.64 -15.79
CA SER A 75 -23.87 -0.98 -15.08
C SER A 75 -22.69 -0.24 -15.71
N THR A 76 -22.52 -0.35 -17.03
CA THR A 76 -21.46 0.31 -17.81
C THR A 76 -21.46 1.83 -17.62
N LYS A 77 -22.64 2.46 -17.61
CA LYS A 77 -22.77 3.92 -17.47
C LYS A 77 -22.53 4.41 -16.05
N ASN A 78 -22.92 3.64 -15.04
CA ASN A 78 -22.86 4.05 -13.64
C ASN A 78 -21.59 3.57 -12.93
N CYS A 79 -20.91 2.59 -13.50
CA CYS A 79 -19.65 2.13 -13.01
C CYS A 79 -18.49 2.94 -13.62
N PRO A 80 -17.64 3.58 -12.81
CA PRO A 80 -16.43 4.25 -13.31
C PRO A 80 -15.38 3.31 -13.91
N LEU A 81 -15.63 1.99 -14.02
CA LEU A 81 -14.76 1.00 -14.70
C LEU A 81 -14.75 1.12 -16.22
N THR A 82 -15.68 1.88 -16.81
CA THR A 82 -15.79 1.90 -18.27
C THR A 82 -14.80 2.87 -18.91
N SER A 83 -13.70 2.29 -19.37
CA SER A 83 -13.56 2.01 -20.82
C SER A 83 -12.68 0.78 -21.07
N SER A 84 -13.28 -0.40 -21.07
CA SER A 84 -12.71 -1.61 -21.69
C SER A 84 -12.60 -1.51 -23.23
N ASP A 85 -12.95 -0.36 -23.83
CA ASP A 85 -12.69 -0.03 -25.23
C ASP A 85 -11.38 0.77 -25.46
N SER A 86 -10.56 1.05 -24.44
CA SER A 86 -9.30 1.76 -24.63
C SER A 86 -8.11 0.82 -24.89
N THR A 87 -8.10 0.21 -26.08
CA THR A 87 -6.85 0.12 -26.88
C THR A 87 -6.43 1.50 -27.41
N SER A 88 -6.95 2.58 -26.83
CA SER A 88 -6.61 3.96 -27.14
C SER A 88 -6.21 4.69 -25.86
N ASP A 89 -4.93 4.67 -25.53
CA ASP A 89 -4.05 5.83 -25.26
C ASP A 89 -4.55 7.10 -24.52
N SER A 90 -5.77 7.17 -23.98
CA SER A 90 -6.46 8.46 -23.81
C SER A 90 -6.84 8.88 -22.39
N ASP A 91 -6.47 8.12 -21.36
CA ASP A 91 -6.55 8.62 -19.97
C ASP A 91 -5.20 9.15 -19.44
N THR A 92 -4.18 9.23 -20.30
CA THR A 92 -2.98 10.05 -20.04
C THR A 92 -3.36 11.51 -20.29
N PRO A 93 -3.12 12.46 -19.36
CA PRO A 93 -3.31 13.87 -19.65
C PRO A 93 -2.56 14.25 -20.94
N GLU A 94 -3.29 14.78 -21.93
CA GLU A 94 -2.83 15.15 -23.29
C GLU A 94 -1.60 16.09 -23.36
N ASN A 95 -1.03 16.50 -22.22
CA ASN A 95 0.11 17.42 -22.14
C ASN A 95 1.46 16.73 -21.90
N ILE A 96 1.59 15.43 -22.14
CA ILE A 96 2.90 14.79 -22.24
C ILE A 96 3.09 14.42 -23.71
N GLU A 97 3.74 15.31 -24.46
CA GLU A 97 4.23 15.02 -25.80
C GLU A 97 4.92 13.64 -25.79
N LYS A 98 4.38 12.72 -26.58
CA LYS A 98 4.98 11.42 -26.90
C LYS A 98 6.20 11.70 -27.79
N GLU A 99 7.32 12.06 -27.18
CA GLU A 99 8.63 11.87 -27.79
C GLU A 99 9.12 10.46 -27.45
N ASP A 100 9.21 9.63 -28.49
CA ASP A 100 9.81 8.30 -28.46
C ASP A 100 11.28 8.38 -28.02
N SER A 101 11.61 7.95 -26.80
CA SER A 101 12.92 7.35 -26.50
C SER A 101 12.95 6.62 -25.14
N VAL A 102 13.69 5.52 -25.13
CA VAL A 102 13.96 4.60 -24.03
C VAL A 102 14.70 5.29 -22.86
N SER A 103 14.04 5.51 -21.72
CA SER A 103 14.64 5.49 -20.37
C SER A 103 13.56 5.64 -19.28
N GLU A 104 13.74 4.96 -18.15
CA GLU A 104 13.07 5.13 -16.84
C GLU A 104 12.45 6.53 -16.62
N LYS A 105 11.20 6.73 -17.06
CA LYS A 105 10.56 8.05 -17.01
C LYS A 105 9.90 8.24 -15.66
N LYS A 106 10.58 8.96 -14.77
CA LYS A 106 9.99 9.46 -13.52
C LYS A 106 8.87 10.45 -13.83
N ILE A 107 7.64 10.13 -13.45
CA ILE A 107 6.48 11.01 -13.57
C ILE A 107 6.27 11.73 -12.24
N TYR A 108 6.73 12.97 -12.13
CA TYR A 108 6.60 13.74 -10.89
C TYR A 108 5.15 14.21 -10.67
N LEU A 109 4.56 13.80 -9.55
CA LEU A 109 3.22 14.19 -9.12
C LEU A 109 3.23 15.41 -8.19
N TYR A 110 4.30 15.51 -7.40
CA TYR A 110 4.53 16.61 -6.47
C TYR A 110 6.03 16.86 -6.33
N GLN A 111 6.45 18.12 -6.37
CA GLN A 111 7.83 18.51 -6.08
C GLN A 111 7.85 19.75 -5.20
N SER A 112 8.66 19.69 -4.15
CA SER A 112 8.98 20.82 -3.28
C SER A 112 10.39 20.64 -2.70
N ASP A 113 10.86 21.65 -1.98
CA ASP A 113 12.13 21.54 -1.24
C ASP A 113 12.09 20.52 -0.09
N GLN A 114 10.91 20.11 0.36
CA GLN A 114 10.76 19.18 1.48
C GLN A 114 10.79 17.71 1.05
N PHE A 115 10.12 17.40 -0.05
CA PHE A 115 10.05 16.07 -0.64
C PHE A 115 9.53 16.14 -2.09
N SER A 116 9.74 15.06 -2.82
CA SER A 116 9.15 14.81 -4.14
C SER A 116 8.38 13.50 -4.12
N LEU A 117 7.29 13.46 -4.88
CA LEU A 117 6.46 12.28 -5.11
C LEU A 117 6.45 12.02 -6.61
N PHE A 118 6.83 10.83 -7.04
CA PHE A 118 6.84 10.48 -8.45
C PHE A 118 6.47 9.02 -8.70
N LEU A 119 5.98 8.72 -9.89
CA LEU A 119 5.73 7.36 -10.35
C LEU A 119 6.87 6.89 -11.24
N GLU A 120 7.17 5.60 -11.16
CA GLU A 120 8.01 4.89 -12.11
C GLU A 120 7.26 3.64 -12.59
N GLU A 121 7.28 3.40 -13.89
CA GLU A 121 6.71 2.21 -14.50
C GLU A 121 7.62 1.01 -14.26
N PHE A 122 7.03 -0.16 -14.02
CA PHE A 122 7.75 -1.43 -13.99
C PHE A 122 7.08 -2.46 -14.91
N SER A 123 7.88 -3.41 -15.39
CA SER A 123 7.43 -4.56 -16.18
C SER A 123 8.30 -5.77 -15.85
N LEU A 124 7.66 -6.89 -15.54
CA LEU A 124 8.33 -8.09 -15.04
C LEU A 124 7.74 -9.34 -15.66
N ASN A 125 8.54 -10.38 -15.75
CA ASN A 125 8.04 -11.71 -16.10
C ASN A 125 7.40 -12.39 -14.87
N LEU A 126 6.76 -13.55 -15.07
CA LEU A 126 6.17 -14.35 -13.98
C LEU A 126 7.16 -14.82 -12.90
N LYS A 127 8.47 -14.73 -13.16
CA LYS A 127 9.53 -15.01 -12.18
C LYS A 127 9.94 -13.76 -11.38
N GLY A 128 9.29 -12.62 -11.61
CA GLY A 128 9.60 -11.34 -10.98
C GLY A 128 10.88 -10.68 -11.49
N GLU A 129 11.38 -11.07 -12.66
CA GLU A 129 12.57 -10.50 -13.28
C GLU A 129 12.18 -9.35 -14.24
N PRO A 130 12.92 -8.22 -14.25
CA PRO A 130 12.67 -7.12 -15.18
C PRO A 130 12.67 -7.56 -16.64
N ILE A 131 11.66 -7.12 -17.40
CA ILE A 131 11.60 -7.34 -18.84
C ILE A 131 12.25 -6.15 -19.55
N SER A 132 13.32 -6.41 -20.31
CA SER A 132 14.06 -5.39 -21.06
C SER A 132 13.33 -4.87 -22.30
N ASP A 133 12.46 -5.69 -22.90
CA ASP A 133 11.57 -5.31 -24.00
C ASP A 133 10.13 -5.74 -23.66
N PRO A 134 9.30 -4.83 -23.11
CA PRO A 134 7.94 -5.16 -22.70
C PRO A 134 7.01 -5.50 -23.88
N THR A 135 7.45 -5.32 -25.14
CA THR A 135 6.70 -5.66 -26.35
C THR A 135 7.02 -7.06 -26.89
N SER A 136 8.10 -7.69 -26.42
CA SER A 136 8.55 -9.01 -26.88
C SER A 136 7.96 -10.19 -26.08
N TYR A 137 7.20 -9.92 -25.03
CA TYR A 137 6.61 -10.92 -24.14
C TYR A 137 5.11 -11.02 -24.35
N ASP A 138 4.60 -12.25 -24.26
CA ASP A 138 3.16 -12.51 -24.25
C ASP A 138 2.51 -11.82 -23.04
N ALA A 139 1.38 -11.15 -23.25
CA ALA A 139 0.67 -10.41 -22.21
C ALA A 139 0.28 -11.30 -21.02
N TYR A 140 0.09 -12.60 -21.24
CA TYR A 140 -0.20 -13.59 -20.19
C TYR A 140 0.99 -13.90 -19.27
N ASN A 141 2.22 -13.51 -19.64
CA ASN A 141 3.43 -13.85 -18.89
C ASN A 141 4.12 -12.62 -18.27
N LYS A 142 3.37 -11.54 -18.08
CA LYS A 142 3.89 -10.24 -17.66
C LYS A 142 3.03 -9.62 -16.57
N ILE A 143 3.71 -8.99 -15.60
CA ILE A 143 3.11 -8.05 -14.65
C ILE A 143 3.67 -6.67 -14.95
N SER A 144 2.81 -5.69 -15.13
CA SER A 144 3.20 -4.28 -15.28
C SER A 144 2.38 -3.36 -14.40
N GLY A 145 2.93 -2.19 -14.09
CA GLY A 145 2.22 -1.19 -13.32
C GLY A 145 3.14 -0.06 -12.88
N TYR A 146 2.77 0.59 -11.78
CA TYR A 146 3.48 1.76 -11.26
C TYR A 146 3.86 1.62 -9.80
N ILE A 147 5.08 2.06 -9.48
CA ILE A 147 5.54 2.27 -8.11
C ILE A 147 5.55 3.77 -7.83
N LEU A 148 4.90 4.16 -6.74
CA LEU A 148 4.92 5.50 -6.20
C LEU A 148 6.12 5.63 -5.25
N PHE A 149 7.05 6.51 -5.60
CA PHE A 149 8.25 6.78 -4.84
C PHE A 149 8.13 8.08 -4.06
N LEU A 150 8.56 8.01 -2.80
CA LEU A 150 8.76 9.18 -1.96
C LEU A 150 10.25 9.48 -1.86
N GLU A 151 10.63 10.68 -2.29
CA GLU A 151 12.02 11.13 -2.35
C GLU A 151 12.24 12.34 -1.45
N LYS A 152 13.33 12.32 -0.70
CA LYS A 152 13.81 13.45 0.09
C LYS A 152 15.31 13.59 -0.08
N ASP A 153 15.80 14.82 -0.27
CA ASP A 153 17.23 15.10 -0.44
C ASP A 153 17.87 14.24 -1.56
N ASN A 154 17.11 14.00 -2.64
CA ASN A 154 17.45 13.14 -3.78
C ASN A 154 17.73 11.67 -3.42
N GLN A 155 17.20 11.21 -2.29
CA GLN A 155 17.22 9.82 -1.88
C GLN A 155 15.80 9.28 -1.79
N ILE A 156 15.58 8.07 -2.31
CA ILE A 156 14.33 7.34 -2.12
C ILE A 156 14.25 6.92 -0.66
N VAL A 157 13.24 7.42 0.05
CA VAL A 157 13.03 7.14 1.47
C VAL A 157 11.91 6.13 1.70
N ASP A 158 10.96 6.03 0.77
CA ASP A 158 9.92 5.02 0.81
C ASP A 158 9.33 4.78 -0.59
N HIS A 159 8.66 3.66 -0.78
CA HIS A 159 7.96 3.32 -2.02
C HIS A 159 6.67 2.53 -1.73
N LEU A 160 5.73 2.60 -2.66
CA LEU A 160 4.47 1.88 -2.61
C LEU A 160 4.09 1.43 -4.02
N THR A 161 3.88 0.14 -4.25
CA THR A 161 3.23 -0.30 -5.49
C THR A 161 1.79 0.19 -5.47
N VAL A 162 1.43 0.99 -6.46
CA VAL A 162 0.10 1.64 -6.53
C VAL A 162 -0.71 1.16 -7.71
N SER A 163 -0.08 0.53 -8.69
CA SER A 163 -0.78 -0.12 -9.79
C SER A 163 -0.09 -1.42 -10.19
N SER A 164 -0.89 -2.40 -10.55
CA SER A 164 -0.46 -3.69 -11.11
C SER A 164 -1.56 -4.27 -11.97
N PHE A 165 -1.18 -4.89 -13.08
CA PHE A 165 -2.08 -5.54 -14.00
C PHE A 165 -1.56 -6.95 -14.32
N GLU A 166 -2.47 -7.93 -14.25
CA GLU A 166 -2.20 -9.33 -14.59
C GLU A 166 -3.41 -9.92 -15.33
N ILE A 167 -3.13 -10.76 -16.34
CA ILE A 167 -4.13 -11.57 -17.05
C ILE A 167 -3.85 -13.03 -16.77
N GLY A 168 -4.81 -13.73 -16.16
CA GLY A 168 -4.74 -15.17 -15.92
C GLY A 168 -5.08 -16.01 -17.14
N ASP A 169 -4.79 -17.32 -17.06
CA ASP A 169 -4.92 -18.29 -18.17
C ASP A 169 -6.34 -18.41 -18.78
N SER A 170 -7.37 -17.95 -18.07
CA SER A 170 -8.78 -17.97 -18.52
C SER A 170 -9.26 -16.62 -19.05
N GLY A 171 -8.37 -15.64 -19.21
CA GLY A 171 -8.71 -14.27 -19.62
C GLY A 171 -9.25 -13.40 -18.48
N PHE A 172 -9.26 -13.91 -17.24
CA PHE A 172 -9.60 -13.14 -16.05
C PHE A 172 -8.50 -12.12 -15.75
N THR A 173 -8.89 -10.92 -15.33
CA THR A 173 -7.96 -9.85 -15.01
C THR A 173 -7.96 -9.56 -13.53
N TYR A 174 -6.79 -9.24 -12.99
CA TYR A 174 -6.65 -8.64 -11.68
C TYR A 174 -5.91 -7.31 -11.85
N GLU A 175 -6.56 -6.25 -11.41
CA GLU A 175 -6.09 -4.89 -11.59
C GLU A 175 -6.05 -4.17 -10.24
N LEU A 176 -4.88 -3.63 -9.92
CA LEU A 176 -4.70 -2.68 -8.84
C LEU A 176 -4.55 -1.30 -9.49
N ASP A 177 -5.38 -0.36 -9.04
CA ASP A 177 -5.36 1.03 -9.44
C ASP A 177 -5.30 1.97 -8.25
N PHE A 178 -5.05 3.25 -8.53
CA PHE A 178 -4.89 4.23 -7.46
C PHE A 178 -5.51 5.59 -7.74
N TYR A 179 -5.79 6.29 -6.65
CA TYR A 179 -6.16 7.70 -6.62
C TYR A 179 -5.40 8.40 -5.50
N ILE A 180 -4.83 9.58 -5.80
CA ILE A 180 -4.10 10.40 -4.83
C ILE A 180 -4.79 11.76 -4.75
N ASP A 181 -5.27 12.15 -3.57
CA ASP A 181 -5.88 13.47 -3.39
C ASP A 181 -4.85 14.58 -3.12
N LYS A 182 -5.37 15.82 -3.06
CA LYS A 182 -4.58 17.00 -2.73
C LYS A 182 -3.96 17.00 -1.33
N LYS A 183 -4.45 16.14 -0.43
CA LYS A 183 -3.99 15.99 0.97
C LYS A 183 -3.06 14.78 1.13
N PHE A 184 -2.61 14.18 0.03
CA PHE A 184 -1.74 13.00 -0.01
C PHE A 184 -2.35 11.77 0.66
N ASN A 185 -3.68 11.66 0.66
CA ASN A 185 -4.32 10.37 0.83
C ASN A 185 -4.19 9.59 -0.47
N ILE A 186 -3.87 8.31 -0.36
CA ILE A 186 -3.65 7.40 -1.48
C ILE A 186 -4.62 6.24 -1.27
N TRP A 187 -5.54 6.06 -2.20
CA TRP A 187 -6.47 4.92 -2.20
C TRP A 187 -6.02 3.96 -3.28
N LEU A 188 -5.92 2.70 -2.90
CA LEU A 188 -5.61 1.58 -3.77
C LEU A 188 -6.87 0.75 -3.94
N LEU A 189 -7.20 0.47 -5.19
CA LEU A 189 -8.46 -0.08 -5.62
C LEU A 189 -8.20 -1.36 -6.39
N THR A 190 -8.91 -2.42 -6.04
CA THR A 190 -8.89 -3.66 -6.82
C THR A 190 -10.10 -3.71 -7.73
N HIS A 191 -9.88 -4.15 -8.95
CA HIS A 191 -10.95 -4.46 -9.89
C HIS A 191 -10.47 -5.50 -10.90
N GLY A 192 -11.36 -5.95 -11.77
CA GLY A 192 -11.06 -6.93 -12.79
C GLY A 192 -12.23 -7.84 -13.11
N VAL A 193 -12.01 -8.73 -14.06
CA VAL A 193 -13.00 -9.68 -14.58
C VAL A 193 -12.76 -11.06 -13.98
N SER A 194 -13.79 -11.64 -13.37
CA SER A 194 -13.78 -13.02 -12.86
C SER A 194 -15.00 -13.82 -13.34
N ASP A 195 -14.98 -15.13 -13.11
CA ASP A 195 -16.13 -16.02 -13.33
C ASP A 195 -17.34 -15.68 -12.42
N LEU A 196 -17.10 -15.01 -11.31
CA LEU A 196 -18.13 -14.57 -10.35
C LEU A 196 -18.65 -13.15 -10.64
N GLY A 197 -18.08 -12.46 -11.62
CA GLY A 197 -18.46 -11.08 -11.93
C GLY A 197 -17.31 -10.08 -11.98
N GLU A 198 -17.69 -8.82 -12.10
CA GLU A 198 -16.83 -7.63 -12.04
C GLU A 198 -17.23 -6.75 -10.85
N GLY A 199 -16.26 -6.05 -10.24
CA GLY A 199 -16.54 -5.11 -9.16
C GLY A 199 -15.32 -4.31 -8.74
N ILE A 200 -15.54 -3.27 -7.92
CA ILE A 200 -14.46 -2.44 -7.37
C ILE A 200 -14.36 -2.67 -5.85
N GLY A 201 -13.19 -3.11 -5.40
CA GLY A 201 -12.80 -3.18 -4.00
C GLY A 201 -11.92 -2.01 -3.59
N LEU A 202 -12.06 -1.56 -2.33
CA LEU A 202 -10.97 -0.80 -1.69
C LEU A 202 -9.98 -1.82 -1.14
N TRP A 203 -8.78 -1.85 -1.70
CA TRP A 203 -7.67 -2.67 -1.21
C TRP A 203 -6.95 -2.00 -0.05
N GLY A 204 -6.63 -0.72 -0.21
CA GLY A 204 -5.81 0.00 0.73
C GLY A 204 -6.09 1.49 0.78
N HIS A 205 -5.91 2.08 1.95
CA HIS A 205 -5.90 3.52 2.15
C HIS A 205 -4.63 3.87 2.90
N TYR A 206 -3.77 4.64 2.26
CA TYR A 206 -2.52 5.15 2.78
C TYR A 206 -2.55 6.67 2.87
N LYS A 207 -1.62 7.21 3.64
CA LYS A 207 -1.33 8.64 3.66
C LYS A 207 0.17 8.87 3.83
N ILE A 208 0.68 9.95 3.26
CA ILE A 208 2.06 10.38 3.53
C ILE A 208 2.13 10.99 4.93
N ASN A 209 2.95 10.42 5.80
CA ASN A 209 3.34 11.04 7.06
C ASN A 209 4.43 12.08 6.79
N LEU A 210 4.06 13.36 6.73
CA LEU A 210 4.99 14.45 6.41
C LEU A 210 6.09 14.67 7.46
N GLN A 211 5.92 14.18 8.69
CA GLN A 211 6.97 14.29 9.72
C GLN A 211 8.04 13.22 9.55
N LYS A 212 7.63 11.99 9.21
CA LYS A 212 8.52 10.84 9.03
C LYS A 212 8.95 10.64 7.58
N ILE A 213 8.29 11.32 6.64
CA ILE A 213 8.44 11.20 5.18
C ILE A 213 8.39 9.73 4.78
N LYS A 214 7.24 9.10 5.01
CA LYS A 214 6.96 7.72 4.65
C LYS A 214 5.47 7.52 4.36
N PHE A 215 5.13 6.45 3.66
CA PHE A 215 3.75 6.01 3.51
C PHE A 215 3.29 5.32 4.80
N GLU A 216 2.10 5.69 5.28
CA GLU A 216 1.45 5.04 6.41
C GLU A 216 0.10 4.49 5.96
N ALA A 217 -0.09 3.17 6.01
CA ALA A 217 -1.40 2.58 5.86
C ALA A 217 -2.31 3.04 7.00
N ILE A 218 -3.51 3.45 6.63
CA ILE A 218 -4.64 3.75 7.51
C ILE A 218 -5.54 2.53 7.56
N LYS A 219 -5.78 1.90 6.40
CA LYS A 219 -6.62 0.73 6.26
C LYS A 219 -6.13 -0.17 5.15
N ILE A 220 -6.25 -1.47 5.36
CA ILE A 220 -6.15 -2.49 4.33
C ILE A 220 -7.39 -3.36 4.40
N LYS A 221 -7.92 -3.77 3.26
CA LYS A 221 -9.15 -4.55 3.20
C LYS A 221 -9.12 -5.48 1.99
N THR A 222 -9.36 -6.75 2.25
CA THR A 222 -9.62 -7.79 1.27
C THR A 222 -11.10 -8.18 1.35
N GLU A 223 -11.48 -9.26 0.68
CA GLU A 223 -12.82 -9.84 0.81
C GLU A 223 -13.10 -10.37 2.23
N VAL A 224 -12.09 -10.96 2.86
CA VAL A 224 -12.20 -11.69 4.12
C VAL A 224 -11.51 -10.99 5.29
N GLU A 225 -10.59 -10.08 5.06
CA GLU A 225 -9.88 -9.34 6.11
C GLU A 225 -10.05 -7.82 6.00
N GLN A 226 -9.97 -7.15 7.15
CA GLN A 226 -9.77 -5.71 7.23
C GLN A 226 -8.84 -5.39 8.39
N ILE A 227 -7.79 -4.61 8.10
CA ILE A 227 -6.91 -4.03 9.10
C ILE A 227 -7.20 -2.54 9.18
N ASN A 228 -7.47 -2.03 10.38
CA ASN A 228 -7.41 -0.60 10.65
C ASN A 228 -6.17 -0.34 11.49
N PHE A 229 -5.22 0.39 10.93
CA PHE A 229 -3.94 0.62 11.59
C PHE A 229 -4.10 1.56 12.79
N PRO A 230 -3.29 1.37 13.84
CA PRO A 230 -2.19 0.41 13.93
C PRO A 230 -2.55 -0.95 14.55
N ASP A 231 -3.77 -1.14 15.07
CA ASP A 231 -4.00 -2.17 16.11
C ASP A 231 -5.36 -2.87 16.04
N LYS A 232 -5.94 -2.99 14.84
CA LYS A 232 -7.24 -3.66 14.70
C LYS A 232 -7.36 -4.53 13.47
N LEU A 233 -7.20 -5.83 13.66
CA LEU A 233 -7.55 -6.88 12.70
C LEU A 233 -9.02 -7.28 12.84
N ILE A 234 -9.73 -7.30 11.72
CA ILE A 234 -11.10 -7.76 11.58
C ILE A 234 -11.09 -8.84 10.52
N VAL A 235 -11.58 -10.03 10.87
CA VAL A 235 -11.83 -11.10 9.90
C VAL A 235 -13.34 -11.20 9.70
N LEU A 236 -13.77 -11.00 8.46
CA LEU A 236 -15.16 -10.99 8.05
C LEU A 236 -15.62 -12.45 7.88
N PRO A 237 -16.82 -12.80 8.36
CA PRO A 237 -17.34 -14.14 8.17
C PRO A 237 -17.57 -14.39 6.67
N ASN A 238 -16.88 -15.38 6.12
CA ASN A 238 -17.16 -15.89 4.78
C ASN A 238 -18.61 -16.45 4.77
N ARG A 239 -19.38 -16.21 3.70
CA ARG A 239 -20.76 -16.73 3.54
C ARG A 239 -20.80 -18.27 3.59
N TYR A 240 -19.68 -18.93 3.27
CA TYR A 240 -19.50 -20.38 3.32
C TYR A 240 -18.85 -20.88 4.62
N PHE A 241 -18.61 -20.01 5.60
CA PHE A 241 -17.99 -20.39 6.87
C PHE A 241 -18.96 -21.21 7.73
N ASP A 242 -18.74 -22.52 7.80
CA ASP A 242 -19.38 -23.36 8.82
C ASP A 242 -18.56 -23.33 10.11
N LYS A 243 -19.08 -22.64 11.14
CA LYS A 243 -18.48 -22.60 12.47
C LYS A 243 -18.28 -23.99 13.10
N ASN A 244 -18.98 -25.02 12.63
CA ASN A 244 -18.90 -26.38 13.13
C ASN A 244 -17.83 -27.21 12.40
N SER A 245 -17.29 -26.74 11.27
CA SER A 245 -16.27 -27.45 10.50
C SER A 245 -14.83 -27.11 10.92
N VAL A 246 -14.65 -26.10 11.78
CA VAL A 246 -13.32 -25.65 12.19
C VAL A 246 -12.77 -26.53 13.31
N GLN A 247 -11.73 -27.29 12.99
CA GLN A 247 -11.03 -28.17 13.92
C GLN A 247 -9.81 -27.47 14.54
N PRO A 248 -9.39 -27.88 15.75
CA PRO A 248 -8.08 -27.47 16.27
C PRO A 248 -6.98 -27.90 15.30
N CYS A 249 -6.07 -26.98 15.00
CA CYS A 249 -4.89 -27.25 14.19
C CYS A 249 -4.14 -28.49 14.72
N SER A 250 -4.06 -29.54 13.91
CA SER A 250 -3.28 -30.74 14.23
C SER A 250 -1.80 -30.53 13.92
N GLU A 251 -0.93 -31.19 14.68
CA GLU A 251 0.51 -31.20 14.43
C GLU A 251 0.80 -31.93 13.10
N GLY A 252 0.81 -31.20 11.99
CA GLY A 252 1.03 -31.76 10.66
C GLY A 252 0.61 -30.89 9.49
N TYR A 253 -0.24 -29.87 9.72
CA TYR A 253 -0.67 -28.93 8.69
C TYR A 253 -0.23 -27.50 9.03
N ASP A 254 0.08 -26.71 7.99
CA ASP A 254 0.22 -25.26 8.14
C ASP A 254 -1.18 -24.67 8.37
N CYS A 255 -1.39 -24.13 9.56
CA CYS A 255 -2.68 -23.61 10.02
C CYS A 255 -2.65 -22.08 10.16
N ASN A 256 -1.79 -21.41 9.40
CA ASN A 256 -1.65 -19.96 9.40
C ASN A 256 -2.74 -19.31 8.54
N ASP A 257 -4.01 -19.64 8.82
CA ASP A 257 -5.15 -19.27 7.99
C ASP A 257 -6.30 -18.65 8.81
N GLN A 258 -7.26 -18.05 8.09
CA GLN A 258 -8.42 -17.37 8.68
C GLN A 258 -9.29 -18.28 9.55
N TYR A 259 -9.48 -19.55 9.18
CA TYR A 259 -10.34 -20.48 9.89
C TYR A 259 -9.71 -20.84 11.23
N SER A 260 -8.44 -21.21 11.20
CA SER A 260 -7.63 -21.48 12.39
C SER A 260 -7.62 -20.28 13.35
N TYR A 261 -7.43 -19.07 12.82
CA TYR A 261 -7.52 -17.84 13.61
C TYR A 261 -8.90 -17.67 14.27
N ILE A 262 -9.99 -17.81 13.51
CA ILE A 262 -11.36 -17.65 14.04
C ILE A 262 -11.63 -18.66 15.16
N TYR A 263 -11.17 -19.91 15.02
CA TYR A 263 -11.31 -20.93 16.06
C TYR A 263 -10.65 -20.50 17.37
N TYR A 264 -9.35 -20.22 17.35
CA TYR A 264 -8.61 -19.84 18.55
C TYR A 264 -9.14 -18.53 19.16
N LEU A 265 -9.55 -17.58 18.33
CA LEU A 265 -10.18 -16.34 18.78
C LEU A 265 -11.46 -16.61 19.57
N ASN A 266 -12.30 -17.54 19.08
CA ASN A 266 -13.54 -17.91 19.75
C ASN A 266 -13.29 -18.68 21.05
N GLU A 267 -12.31 -19.57 21.08
CA GLU A 267 -11.93 -20.26 22.32
C GLU A 267 -11.41 -19.28 23.38
N VAL A 268 -10.54 -18.32 23.01
CA VAL A 268 -10.07 -17.29 23.95
C VAL A 268 -11.23 -16.45 24.47
N LYS A 269 -12.19 -16.05 23.62
CA LYS A 269 -13.39 -15.32 24.03
C LYS A 269 -14.22 -16.11 25.05
N LYS A 270 -14.49 -17.39 24.78
CA LYS A 270 -15.25 -18.28 25.68
C LYS A 270 -14.53 -18.44 27.02
N SER A 271 -13.25 -18.78 27.00
CA SER A 271 -12.44 -18.99 28.21
C SER A 271 -12.28 -17.71 29.02
N THR A 272 -12.10 -16.55 28.37
CA THR A 272 -12.05 -15.26 29.08
C THR A 272 -13.38 -14.94 29.75
N ALA A 273 -14.51 -15.21 29.09
CA ALA A 273 -15.83 -14.98 29.70
C ALA A 273 -16.05 -15.87 30.93
N LEU A 274 -15.56 -17.11 30.91
CA LEU A 274 -15.57 -18.00 32.08
C LEU A 274 -14.67 -17.47 33.20
N LEU A 275 -13.46 -17.00 32.87
CA LEU A 275 -12.53 -16.40 33.82
C LEU A 275 -13.13 -15.17 34.49
N VAL A 276 -13.72 -14.25 33.74
CA VAL A 276 -14.40 -13.05 34.29
C VAL A 276 -15.50 -13.44 35.27
N LYS A 277 -16.28 -14.48 34.97
CA LYS A 277 -17.34 -14.97 35.86
C LYS A 277 -16.80 -15.59 37.15
N LYS A 278 -15.72 -16.39 37.07
CA LYS A 278 -15.18 -17.13 38.22
C LYS A 278 -14.22 -16.32 39.10
N SER A 279 -13.37 -15.51 38.50
CA SER A 279 -12.24 -14.83 39.17
C SER A 279 -12.45 -13.34 39.44
N LYS A 280 -13.64 -12.80 39.14
CA LYS A 280 -13.92 -11.34 39.16
C LYS A 280 -12.94 -10.50 38.33
N ALA A 281 -12.31 -11.08 37.30
CA ALA A 281 -11.45 -10.35 36.38
C ALA A 281 -12.23 -9.20 35.67
N PRO A 282 -11.54 -8.14 35.20
CA PRO A 282 -12.19 -7.03 34.50
C PRO A 282 -12.99 -7.50 33.28
N LYS A 283 -14.18 -6.91 33.06
CA LYS A 283 -15.03 -7.28 31.90
C LYS A 283 -14.36 -7.03 30.54
N ASN A 284 -13.36 -6.15 30.48
CA ASN A 284 -12.63 -5.77 29.26
C ASN A 284 -11.33 -6.56 29.05
N THR A 285 -11.05 -7.62 29.83
CA THR A 285 -9.82 -8.42 29.72
C THR A 285 -9.56 -8.88 28.28
N PHE A 286 -10.58 -9.45 27.61
CA PHE A 286 -10.44 -9.91 26.23
C PHE A 286 -10.08 -8.76 25.27
N THR A 287 -10.78 -7.62 25.37
CA THR A 287 -10.57 -6.47 24.49
C THR A 287 -9.16 -5.89 24.65
N LEU A 288 -8.67 -5.79 25.89
CA LEU A 288 -7.31 -5.29 26.15
C LEU A 288 -6.24 -6.25 25.62
N PHE A 289 -6.43 -7.56 25.85
CA PHE A 289 -5.55 -8.59 25.31
C PHE A 289 -5.50 -8.53 23.78
N LYS A 290 -6.67 -8.56 23.11
CA LYS A 290 -6.73 -8.54 21.64
C LYS A 290 -6.05 -7.30 21.09
N LYS A 291 -6.40 -6.10 21.58
CA LYS A 291 -5.75 -4.85 21.14
C LYS A 291 -4.21 -4.91 21.23
N LYS A 292 -3.67 -5.48 22.31
CA LYS A 292 -2.22 -5.65 22.48
C LYS A 292 -1.63 -6.66 21.49
N LEU A 293 -2.33 -7.76 21.26
CA LEU A 293 -1.94 -8.78 20.29
C LEU A 293 -1.91 -8.19 18.87
N ASP A 294 -2.98 -7.52 18.45
CA ASP A 294 -3.09 -6.85 17.16
C ASP A 294 -1.94 -5.86 16.96
N GLN A 295 -1.68 -5.00 17.96
CA GLN A 295 -0.57 -4.04 17.89
C GLN A 295 0.81 -4.71 17.77
N THR A 296 0.95 -5.94 18.25
CA THR A 296 2.20 -6.71 18.17
C THR A 296 2.35 -7.40 16.82
N CYS A 297 1.26 -7.94 16.28
CA CYS A 297 1.27 -8.75 15.06
C CYS A 297 1.08 -7.93 13.78
N ILE A 298 0.32 -6.84 13.83
CA ILE A 298 0.08 -5.99 12.67
C ILE A 298 1.36 -5.21 12.35
N THR A 299 1.99 -5.60 11.25
CA THR A 299 3.07 -4.85 10.62
C THR A 299 2.53 -4.13 9.39
N MET A 300 3.24 -3.09 8.93
CA MET A 300 2.86 -2.39 7.70
C MET A 300 2.99 -3.36 6.51
N PRO A 301 1.91 -3.67 5.78
CA PRO A 301 2.01 -4.51 4.60
C PRO A 301 2.82 -3.74 3.56
N ARG A 302 3.81 -4.43 2.99
CA ARG A 302 4.51 -3.96 1.80
C ARG A 302 4.08 -4.89 0.68
N PHE A 303 3.25 -4.38 -0.21
CA PHE A 303 3.00 -5.07 -1.47
C PHE A 303 4.30 -5.06 -2.26
N ASP A 304 4.83 -6.22 -2.60
CA ASP A 304 6.15 -6.33 -3.23
C ASP A 304 6.11 -7.19 -4.51
N TYR A 305 5.05 -7.21 -5.32
CA TYR A 305 4.91 -7.84 -6.67
C TYR A 305 5.71 -9.13 -7.14
N LYS A 306 6.99 -9.37 -6.79
CA LYS A 306 7.85 -10.60 -6.86
C LYS A 306 7.50 -11.97 -6.14
N LYS A 307 7.11 -12.04 -4.86
CA LYS A 307 6.49 -13.15 -4.08
C LYS A 307 4.93 -13.13 -4.02
N GLU A 308 4.17 -13.81 -4.88
CA GLU A 308 2.74 -14.22 -4.67
C GLU A 308 1.96 -13.57 -3.46
N TYR A 309 1.57 -12.28 -3.56
CA TYR A 309 1.76 -11.30 -2.45
C TYR A 309 0.74 -11.13 -1.35
N GLU A 310 -0.54 -11.30 -1.60
CA GLU A 310 -1.52 -10.95 -0.57
C GLU A 310 -1.62 -12.03 0.50
N LEU A 311 -1.51 -13.29 0.08
CA LEU A 311 -1.60 -14.45 0.95
C LEU A 311 -0.45 -14.51 1.95
N SER A 312 0.79 -14.18 1.54
CA SER A 312 1.96 -14.29 2.44
C SER A 312 1.86 -13.35 3.65
N TYR A 313 1.41 -12.11 3.47
CA TYR A 313 1.29 -11.16 4.58
C TYR A 313 0.22 -11.63 5.57
N PHE A 314 -0.95 -12.04 5.08
CA PHE A 314 -2.02 -12.51 5.97
C PHE A 314 -1.66 -13.83 6.65
N ASN A 315 -0.93 -14.73 5.98
CA ASN A 315 -0.43 -15.95 6.61
C ASN A 315 0.52 -15.62 7.78
N ASP A 316 1.48 -14.72 7.60
CA ASP A 316 2.38 -14.29 8.67
C ASP A 316 1.62 -13.63 9.83
N LEU A 317 0.64 -12.77 9.51
CA LEU A 317 -0.23 -12.13 10.49
C LEU A 317 -1.04 -13.18 11.27
N TYR A 318 -1.65 -14.14 10.60
CA TYR A 318 -2.39 -15.24 11.23
C TYR A 318 -1.48 -16.09 12.09
N SER A 319 -0.27 -16.39 11.64
CA SER A 319 0.71 -17.14 12.44
C SER A 319 0.99 -16.45 13.77
N CYS A 320 1.28 -15.14 13.73
CA CYS A 320 1.51 -14.35 14.94
C CYS A 320 0.28 -14.32 15.86
N GLU A 321 -0.89 -14.02 15.30
CA GLU A 321 -2.16 -13.92 16.04
C GLU A 321 -2.53 -15.27 16.70
N ILE A 322 -2.48 -16.37 15.95
CA ILE A 322 -2.78 -17.71 16.45
C ILE A 322 -1.84 -18.10 17.58
N ASN A 323 -0.54 -17.81 17.46
CA ASN A 323 0.42 -18.09 18.53
C ASN A 323 0.11 -17.29 19.80
N GLY A 324 -0.23 -16.01 19.68
CA GLY A 324 -0.65 -15.19 20.82
C GLY A 324 -1.94 -15.69 21.46
N LEU A 325 -2.92 -16.12 20.65
CA LEU A 325 -4.18 -16.69 21.14
C LEU A 325 -3.96 -18.01 21.89
N LYS A 326 -3.10 -18.91 21.38
CA LYS A 326 -2.72 -20.16 22.05
C LYS A 326 -2.05 -19.90 23.41
N GLN A 327 -1.13 -18.94 23.48
CA GLN A 327 -0.48 -18.56 24.74
C GLN A 327 -1.47 -18.00 25.76
N GLU A 328 -2.45 -17.20 25.30
CA GLU A 328 -3.49 -16.66 26.16
C GLU A 328 -4.45 -17.72 26.68
N LEU A 329 -4.79 -18.73 25.87
CA LEU A 329 -5.56 -19.90 26.33
C LEU A 329 -4.84 -20.61 27.48
N ILE A 330 -3.55 -20.93 27.31
CA ILE A 330 -2.74 -21.59 28.34
C ILE A 330 -2.70 -20.74 29.63
N ARG A 331 -2.61 -19.41 29.52
CA ARG A 331 -2.65 -18.50 30.67
C ARG A 331 -4.00 -18.55 31.38
N ILE A 332 -5.10 -18.44 30.64
CA ILE A 332 -6.46 -18.45 31.18
C ILE A 332 -6.76 -19.79 31.86
N GLU A 333 -6.38 -20.91 31.24
CA GLU A 333 -6.55 -22.25 31.82
C GLU A 333 -5.82 -22.40 33.16
N LYS A 334 -4.57 -21.91 33.24
CA LYS A 334 -3.81 -21.89 34.50
C LYS A 334 -4.46 -21.02 35.57
N GLU A 335 -5.12 -19.93 35.20
CA GLU A 335 -5.84 -19.07 36.15
C GLU A 335 -7.19 -19.64 36.58
N LEU A 336 -7.88 -20.35 35.68
CA LEU A 336 -9.13 -21.03 35.97
C LEU A 336 -8.96 -22.29 36.82
N GLY A 337 -7.78 -22.90 36.79
CA GLY A 337 -7.40 -24.04 37.63
C GLY A 337 -6.91 -23.67 39.03
N LYS A 338 -6.73 -22.38 39.33
CA LYS A 338 -6.52 -21.86 40.68
C LYS A 338 -7.86 -21.62 41.36
#